data_AF-A0A2U2MYL6-F1
#
_entry.id   AF-A0A2U2MYL6-F1
#
_cell.length_a   1.000
_cell.length_b   1.000
_cell.length_c   1.000
_cell.angle_alpha   90.00
_cell.angle_beta   90.00
_cell.angle_gamma   90.00
#
_symmetry.space_group_name_H-M   'P 1'
#
loop_
_entity.id
_entity.type
_entity.pdbx_description
1 polymer ?
#
loop_
_entity_poly.entity_id
_entity_poly.type
_entity_poly.pdbx_seq_one_letter_code
_entity_poly.pdbx_strand_id
1 'polypeptide(L)'
;MEASQSRSAPVIAVLPFAAGEEDARLARALAEVLTGELARFGGLEVIAPASAAAVAELPEAEAAARLDADYLLRGRLVGGARPELAVTLAARDARMVWHEAIAMPDEAPADALAELAARVAATFSAQLSGDAARRARRRGPGTRADFERVAHALSLLKTGTREADEAARAIFGEILARDPQNPAALGGMALSWFNEWSCDFWSDFEEIGRRAYDYAHRALAIDDRDPWLHLIVGRILIYRREFERGAFYIDRALALCPSDAELLIQIVPPLVYLGRAEEAARLTGKAMRLNPYHPNYYFAYAAFPPFVMRDFAGAVALAERATDVMIIDIPAFSAVACRHLGQVEKAQGYLRLFESEFRRKITPGREPEPGEPLDWLLAYNPFRREEDAALVREGFALLGVPSEPMRPKTATETGRMTRMPEGDWEITFAERTVRLPNLKGLHDLSRLLSRPGDEFYCLDLTGRGDASPGESVLDARGREAIKLRVRELQEELAEAEDMNDIGRAEQLRDEMDRLIESLSNALGLGGRDRRLGDLAERARSAVTWRIRHAIRRIEKAHPTLGRHLSNSVRTGLFSCYRPERRVTWRIADGRSAAAGG
;
A
#
# COMPACT_ATOMS: atom_id res chain seq x y z
N MET A 1 -26.00 -6.24 40.92
CA MET A 1 -26.53 -5.25 39.97
C MET A 1 -25.38 -4.32 39.64
N GLU A 2 -24.45 -4.80 38.81
CA GLU A 2 -23.28 -4.03 38.39
C GLU A 2 -23.72 -3.05 37.31
N ALA A 3 -23.39 -1.77 37.49
CA ALA A 3 -23.68 -0.73 36.53
C ALA A 3 -23.01 -1.07 35.19
N SER A 4 -23.85 -1.32 34.18
CA SER A 4 -23.45 -1.40 32.78
C SER A 4 -22.61 -0.15 32.46
N GLN A 5 -21.31 -0.34 32.24
CA GLN A 5 -20.49 0.69 31.61
C GLN A 5 -21.16 1.01 30.27
N SER A 6 -21.77 2.19 30.14
CA SER A 6 -22.47 2.56 28.91
C SER A 6 -21.46 2.55 27.78
N ARG A 7 -21.58 1.57 26.87
CA ARG A 7 -20.76 1.52 25.66
C ARG A 7 -20.99 2.78 24.85
N SER A 8 -19.92 3.31 24.25
CA SER A 8 -19.99 4.53 23.42
C SER A 8 -20.70 4.30 22.08
N ALA A 9 -20.80 3.05 21.62
CA ALA A 9 -21.49 2.67 20.39
C ALA A 9 -22.18 1.30 20.56
N PRO A 10 -23.35 1.07 19.96
CA PRO A 10 -23.98 -0.25 19.92
C PRO A 10 -23.13 -1.26 19.14
N VAL A 11 -23.07 -2.49 19.65
CA VAL A 11 -22.38 -3.61 19.03
C VAL A 11 -23.39 -4.48 18.28
N ILE A 12 -23.19 -4.68 16.97
CA ILE A 12 -24.05 -5.49 16.10
C ILE A 12 -23.28 -6.69 15.55
N ALA A 13 -23.92 -7.86 15.52
CA ALA A 13 -23.41 -9.03 14.81
C ALA A 13 -24.36 -9.41 13.67
N VAL A 14 -23.82 -9.50 12.45
CA VAL A 14 -24.54 -10.02 11.29
C VAL A 14 -24.33 -11.53 11.23
N LEU A 15 -25.37 -12.29 11.53
CA LEU A 15 -25.32 -13.75 11.46
C LEU A 15 -25.37 -14.22 10.00
N PRO A 16 -24.83 -15.41 9.67
CA PRO A 16 -24.96 -16.00 8.34
C PRO A 16 -26.43 -16.03 7.90
N PHE A 17 -26.67 -15.64 6.65
CA PHE A 17 -28.03 -15.61 6.10
C PHE A 17 -28.49 -17.01 5.69
N ALA A 18 -29.73 -17.34 6.05
CA ALA A 18 -30.37 -18.58 5.66
C ALA A 18 -30.81 -18.53 4.19
N ALA A 19 -30.65 -19.63 3.46
CA ALA A 19 -31.10 -19.78 2.08
C ALA A 19 -31.26 -21.27 1.73
N GLY A 20 -31.87 -21.55 0.56
CA GLY A 20 -31.80 -22.88 -0.05
C GLY A 20 -30.38 -23.22 -0.51
N GLU A 21 -30.11 -24.50 -0.80
CA GLU A 21 -28.77 -24.97 -1.19
C GLU A 21 -28.19 -24.23 -2.41
N GLU A 22 -29.04 -23.91 -3.40
CA GLU A 22 -28.64 -23.19 -4.62
C GLU A 22 -28.19 -21.76 -4.33
N ASP A 23 -28.80 -21.11 -3.35
CA ASP A 23 -28.60 -19.69 -3.01
C ASP A 23 -27.64 -19.48 -1.83
N ALA A 24 -27.14 -20.55 -1.20
CA ALA A 24 -26.32 -20.49 0.01
C ALA A 24 -25.03 -19.64 -0.17
N ARG A 25 -24.41 -19.72 -1.36
CA ARG A 25 -23.21 -18.92 -1.68
C ARG A 25 -23.53 -17.43 -1.78
N LEU A 26 -24.64 -17.08 -2.44
CA LEU A 26 -25.10 -15.71 -2.56
C LEU A 26 -25.48 -15.16 -1.18
N ALA A 27 -26.25 -15.90 -0.38
CA ALA A 27 -26.65 -15.49 0.97
C ALA A 27 -25.44 -15.19 1.87
N ARG A 28 -24.40 -16.04 1.82
CA ARG A 28 -23.14 -15.78 2.52
C ARG A 28 -22.44 -14.51 2.02
N ALA A 29 -22.36 -14.31 0.70
CA ALA A 29 -21.76 -13.10 0.13
C ALA A 29 -22.51 -11.82 0.54
N LEU A 30 -23.85 -11.85 0.53
CA LEU A 30 -24.68 -10.73 0.97
C LEU A 30 -24.44 -10.40 2.46
N ALA A 31 -24.35 -11.41 3.32
CA ALA A 31 -24.06 -11.21 4.75
C ALA A 31 -22.66 -10.61 4.97
N GLU A 32 -21.64 -11.12 4.28
CA GLU A 32 -20.26 -10.61 4.38
C GLU A 32 -20.17 -9.14 3.90
N VAL A 33 -20.80 -8.81 2.77
CA VAL A 33 -20.81 -7.43 2.25
C VAL A 33 -21.59 -6.50 3.17
N LEU A 34 -22.77 -6.91 3.67
CA LEU A 34 -23.54 -6.09 4.60
C LEU A 34 -22.76 -5.80 5.89
N THR A 35 -22.01 -6.80 6.39
CA THR A 35 -21.13 -6.62 7.56
C THR A 35 -20.08 -5.54 7.29
N GLY A 36 -19.43 -5.59 6.12
CA GLY A 36 -18.46 -4.59 5.70
C GLY A 36 -19.06 -3.18 5.56
N GLU A 37 -20.26 -3.07 5.00
CA GLU A 37 -20.96 -1.78 4.87
C GLU A 37 -21.32 -1.19 6.23
N LEU A 38 -21.81 -2.01 7.18
CA LEU A 38 -22.11 -1.58 8.54
C LEU A 38 -20.85 -1.12 9.31
N ALA A 39 -19.70 -1.75 9.07
CA ALA A 39 -18.44 -1.44 9.76
C ALA A 39 -17.90 -0.03 9.42
N ARG A 40 -18.41 0.61 8.36
CA ARG A 40 -18.06 1.97 7.94
C ARG A 40 -18.73 3.05 8.79
N PHE A 41 -19.81 2.72 9.49
CA PHE A 41 -20.51 3.67 10.33
C PHE A 41 -19.79 3.79 11.67
N GLY A 42 -19.08 4.91 11.89
CA GLY A 42 -18.34 5.14 13.14
C GLY A 42 -19.20 5.19 14.41
N GLY A 43 -20.53 5.28 14.27
CA GLY A 43 -21.49 5.14 15.36
C GLY A 43 -21.85 3.69 15.70
N LEU A 44 -21.28 2.69 15.02
CA LEU A 44 -21.51 1.27 15.24
C LEU A 44 -20.20 0.52 15.46
N GLU A 45 -20.25 -0.50 16.31
CA GLU A 45 -19.22 -1.54 16.39
C GLU A 45 -19.78 -2.84 15.79
N VAL A 46 -19.04 -3.49 14.89
CA VAL A 46 -19.54 -4.63 14.12
C VAL A 46 -18.68 -5.85 14.41
N ILE A 47 -19.32 -6.96 14.80
CA ILE A 47 -18.66 -8.24 15.02
C ILE A 47 -18.25 -8.86 13.68
N ALA A 48 -17.02 -9.36 13.60
CA ALA A 48 -16.45 -9.97 12.41
C ALA A 48 -17.26 -11.20 11.96
N PRO A 49 -17.41 -11.42 10.62
CA PRO A 49 -18.21 -12.53 10.09
C PRO A 49 -17.81 -13.91 10.62
N ALA A 50 -16.52 -14.18 10.81
CA ALA A 50 -16.04 -15.47 11.31
C ALA A 50 -16.52 -15.75 12.74
N SER A 51 -16.49 -14.73 13.60
CA SER A 51 -17.00 -14.83 14.97
C SER A 51 -18.52 -14.99 15.00
N ALA A 52 -19.24 -14.22 14.18
CA ALA A 52 -20.69 -14.36 14.05
C ALA A 52 -21.10 -15.77 13.57
N ALA A 53 -20.36 -16.33 12.61
CA ALA A 53 -20.60 -17.69 12.11
C ALA A 53 -20.35 -18.76 13.18
N ALA A 54 -19.36 -18.58 14.07
CA ALA A 54 -19.02 -19.55 15.11
C ALA A 54 -20.14 -19.77 16.14
N VAL A 55 -21.10 -18.85 16.24
CA VAL A 55 -22.23 -18.93 17.18
C VAL A 55 -23.59 -19.01 16.48
N ALA A 56 -23.62 -19.16 15.15
CA ALA A 56 -24.85 -19.04 14.36
C ALA A 56 -25.93 -20.08 14.71
N GLU A 57 -25.51 -21.26 15.19
CA GLU A 57 -26.37 -22.36 15.60
C GLU A 57 -26.86 -22.25 17.06
N LEU A 58 -26.37 -21.28 17.83
CA LEU A 58 -26.79 -21.07 19.22
C LEU A 58 -28.12 -20.31 19.29
N PRO A 59 -28.89 -20.46 20.38
CA PRO A 59 -30.03 -19.58 20.66
C PRO A 59 -29.60 -18.10 20.68
N GLU A 60 -30.45 -17.19 20.19
CA GLU A 60 -30.09 -15.78 19.97
C GLU A 60 -29.53 -15.09 21.23
N ALA A 61 -30.16 -15.29 22.39
CA ALA A 61 -29.68 -14.71 23.64
C ALA A 61 -28.28 -15.23 24.04
N GLU A 62 -27.99 -16.51 23.77
CA GLU A 62 -26.67 -17.09 24.02
C GLU A 62 -25.64 -16.58 23.00
N ALA A 63 -25.98 -16.55 21.71
CA ALA A 63 -25.12 -16.01 20.66
C ALA A 63 -24.74 -14.54 20.94
N ALA A 64 -25.72 -13.71 21.32
CA ALA A 64 -25.49 -12.32 21.69
C ALA A 64 -24.59 -12.18 22.92
N ALA A 65 -24.76 -13.04 23.94
CA ALA A 65 -23.91 -13.03 25.13
C ALA A 65 -22.47 -13.48 24.81
N ARG A 66 -22.28 -14.51 23.98
CA ARG A 66 -20.95 -15.04 23.58
C ARG A 66 -20.14 -14.04 22.75
N LEU A 67 -20.81 -13.35 21.84
CA LEU A 67 -20.20 -12.29 21.03
C LEU A 67 -20.10 -10.96 21.76
N ASP A 68 -20.73 -10.88 22.93
CA ASP A 68 -20.93 -9.64 23.66
C ASP A 68 -21.58 -8.55 22.79
N ALA A 69 -22.52 -8.94 21.92
CA ALA A 69 -23.27 -8.06 21.03
C ALA A 69 -24.53 -7.50 21.71
N ASP A 70 -24.91 -6.28 21.36
CA ASP A 70 -26.15 -5.64 21.80
C ASP A 70 -27.31 -6.03 20.88
N TYR A 71 -27.01 -6.26 19.59
CA TYR A 71 -27.96 -6.60 18.55
C TYR A 71 -27.46 -7.71 17.63
N LEU A 72 -28.39 -8.55 17.17
CA LEU A 72 -28.16 -9.58 16.16
C LEU A 72 -28.99 -9.25 14.92
N LEU A 73 -28.34 -9.27 13.76
CA LEU A 73 -29.00 -9.13 12.46
C LEU A 73 -29.00 -10.47 11.74
N ARG A 74 -30.20 -10.98 11.46
CA ARG A 74 -30.42 -12.23 10.71
C ARG A 74 -30.98 -11.90 9.35
N GLY A 75 -30.64 -12.72 8.37
CA GLY A 75 -31.17 -12.60 7.02
C GLY A 75 -31.68 -13.95 6.51
N ARG A 76 -32.69 -13.88 5.64
CA ARG A 76 -33.15 -15.02 4.85
C ARG A 76 -33.26 -14.57 3.40
N LEU A 77 -32.54 -15.25 2.52
CA LEU A 77 -32.64 -15.08 1.09
C LEU A 77 -33.65 -16.10 0.55
N VAL A 78 -34.71 -15.59 -0.08
CA VAL A 78 -35.70 -16.39 -0.80
C VAL A 78 -35.35 -16.31 -2.28
N GLY A 79 -34.98 -17.45 -2.85
CA GLY A 79 -34.61 -17.58 -4.27
C GLY A 79 -35.78 -17.37 -5.24
N GLY A 80 -35.46 -17.34 -6.53
CA GLY A 80 -36.41 -17.19 -7.62
C GLY A 80 -35.94 -16.19 -8.69
N ALA A 81 -36.82 -15.90 -9.65
CA ALA A 81 -36.52 -14.94 -10.72
C ALA A 81 -36.27 -13.50 -10.21
N ARG A 82 -36.81 -13.17 -9.03
CA ARG A 82 -36.56 -11.93 -8.29
C ARG A 82 -36.27 -12.30 -6.84
N PRO A 83 -35.00 -12.58 -6.50
CA PRO A 83 -34.67 -12.99 -5.14
C PRO A 83 -35.00 -11.89 -4.15
N GLU A 84 -35.45 -12.26 -2.97
CA GLU A 84 -35.84 -11.33 -1.91
C GLU A 84 -35.02 -11.60 -0.65
N LEU A 85 -34.36 -10.56 -0.14
CA LEU A 85 -33.59 -10.62 1.10
C LEU A 85 -34.44 -10.01 2.22
N ALA A 86 -34.92 -10.86 3.13
CA ALA A 86 -35.58 -10.44 4.36
C ALA A 86 -34.56 -10.38 5.50
N VAL A 87 -34.43 -9.23 6.15
CA VAL A 87 -33.53 -9.02 7.30
C VAL A 87 -34.30 -8.63 8.54
N THR A 88 -33.87 -9.16 9.68
CA THR A 88 -34.47 -8.89 11.00
C THR A 88 -33.35 -8.53 11.97
N LEU A 89 -33.51 -7.40 12.64
CA LEU A 89 -32.66 -6.94 13.72
C LEU A 89 -33.35 -7.22 15.06
N ALA A 90 -32.68 -7.97 15.93
CA ALA A 90 -33.14 -8.28 17.28
C ALA A 90 -32.17 -7.73 18.33
N ALA A 91 -32.69 -7.30 19.47
CA ALA A 91 -31.89 -6.95 20.64
C ALA A 91 -31.37 -8.23 21.34
N ARG A 92 -30.43 -8.07 22.27
CA ARG A 92 -29.83 -9.17 23.05
C ARG A 92 -30.86 -10.08 23.75
N ASP A 93 -32.03 -9.55 24.11
CA ASP A 93 -33.14 -10.29 24.72
C ASP A 93 -34.06 -11.01 23.70
N ALA A 94 -33.62 -11.12 22.44
CA ALA A 94 -34.36 -11.66 21.29
C ALA A 94 -35.62 -10.86 20.90
N ARG A 95 -35.80 -9.64 21.43
CA ARG A 95 -36.89 -8.76 20.98
C ARG A 95 -36.56 -8.18 19.61
N MET A 96 -37.47 -8.38 18.65
CA MET A 96 -37.38 -7.75 17.33
C MET A 96 -37.46 -6.23 17.45
N VAL A 97 -36.45 -5.55 16.89
CA VAL A 97 -36.32 -4.08 16.87
C VAL A 97 -36.73 -3.54 15.51
N TRP A 98 -36.36 -4.24 14.44
CA TRP A 98 -36.58 -3.79 13.07
C TRP A 98 -36.62 -4.97 12.11
N HIS A 99 -37.39 -4.85 11.03
CA HIS A 99 -37.52 -5.85 9.97
C HIS A 99 -37.79 -5.16 8.64
N GLU A 100 -37.15 -5.64 7.57
CA GLU A 100 -37.41 -5.19 6.21
C GLU A 100 -37.13 -6.33 5.23
N ALA A 101 -37.86 -6.36 4.13
CA ALA A 101 -37.56 -7.23 3.01
C ALA A 101 -37.35 -6.40 1.75
N ILE A 102 -36.26 -6.68 1.03
CA ILE A 102 -35.87 -5.98 -0.18
C ILE A 102 -35.74 -6.96 -1.34
N ALA A 103 -36.19 -6.54 -2.52
CA ALA A 103 -35.85 -7.25 -3.75
C ALA A 103 -34.35 -7.06 -4.03
N MET A 104 -33.65 -8.15 -4.31
CA MET A 104 -32.25 -8.12 -4.72
C MET A 104 -32.18 -7.88 -6.24
N PRO A 105 -31.69 -6.72 -6.69
CA PRO A 105 -31.66 -6.39 -8.11
C PRO A 105 -30.56 -7.17 -8.83
N ASP A 106 -30.78 -7.41 -10.13
CA ASP A 106 -29.74 -7.97 -11.00
C ASP A 106 -28.62 -6.97 -11.29
N GLU A 107 -28.96 -5.68 -11.34
CA GLU A 107 -28.00 -4.59 -11.50
C GLU A 107 -27.64 -3.98 -10.15
N ALA A 108 -26.34 -3.75 -9.91
CA ALA A 108 -25.80 -3.09 -8.74
C ALA A 108 -26.34 -3.60 -7.37
N PRO A 109 -26.31 -4.92 -7.06
CA PRO A 109 -26.77 -5.44 -5.77
C PRO A 109 -25.99 -4.89 -4.56
N ALA A 110 -24.74 -4.46 -4.76
CA ALA A 110 -23.95 -3.80 -3.72
C ALA A 110 -24.57 -2.46 -3.28
N ASP A 111 -25.17 -1.69 -4.19
CA ASP A 111 -25.84 -0.43 -3.86
C ASP A 111 -27.07 -0.68 -2.97
N ALA A 112 -27.85 -1.73 -3.28
CA ALA A 112 -28.99 -2.14 -2.46
C ALA A 112 -28.56 -2.52 -1.04
N LEU A 113 -27.42 -3.22 -0.89
CA LEU A 113 -26.85 -3.55 0.42
C LEU A 113 -26.33 -2.33 1.18
N ALA A 114 -25.69 -1.38 0.50
CA ALA A 114 -25.23 -0.14 1.13
C ALA A 114 -26.43 0.70 1.63
N GLU A 115 -27.51 0.76 0.86
CA GLU A 115 -28.75 1.41 1.29
C GLU A 115 -29.41 0.67 2.48
N LEU A 116 -29.40 -0.66 2.47
CA LEU A 116 -29.88 -1.48 3.58
C LEU A 116 -29.06 -1.23 4.85
N ALA A 117 -27.73 -1.21 4.75
CA ALA A 117 -26.83 -0.90 5.85
C ALA A 117 -27.12 0.48 6.44
N ALA A 118 -27.37 1.48 5.59
CA ALA A 118 -27.73 2.83 6.04
C ALA A 118 -29.06 2.86 6.79
N ARG A 119 -30.08 2.10 6.35
CA ARG A 119 -31.37 1.98 7.05
C ARG A 119 -31.23 1.28 8.40
N VAL A 120 -30.45 0.21 8.46
CA VAL A 120 -30.11 -0.48 9.73
C VAL A 120 -29.38 0.48 10.66
N ALA A 121 -28.35 1.17 10.19
CA ALA A 121 -27.60 2.13 10.99
C ALA A 121 -28.48 3.26 11.54
N ALA A 122 -29.40 3.79 10.71
CA ALA A 122 -30.36 4.83 11.10
C ALA A 122 -31.29 4.41 12.25
N THR A 123 -31.47 3.10 12.50
CA THR A 123 -32.23 2.60 13.65
C THR A 123 -31.58 2.96 14.99
N PHE A 124 -30.25 3.15 15.01
CA PHE A 124 -29.48 3.38 16.23
C PHE A 124 -29.13 4.85 16.50
N SER A 125 -29.32 5.75 15.53
CA SER A 125 -28.93 7.15 15.67
C SER A 125 -29.95 8.11 15.08
N ALA A 126 -30.43 9.03 15.91
CA ALA A 126 -31.18 10.22 15.48
C ALA A 126 -30.33 11.21 14.65
N GLN A 127 -28.99 11.03 14.59
CA GLN A 127 -28.03 11.91 13.92
C GLN A 127 -27.51 11.38 12.57
N LEU A 128 -27.97 10.22 12.10
CA LEU A 128 -27.65 9.73 10.75
C LEU A 128 -28.50 10.46 9.67
N SER A 129 -28.47 11.79 9.73
CA SER A 129 -29.14 12.67 8.77
C SER A 129 -28.41 12.62 7.43
N GLY A 130 -28.95 11.85 6.47
CA GLY A 130 -28.83 12.01 5.02
C GLY A 130 -27.46 11.81 4.35
N ASP A 131 -26.38 12.32 4.94
CA ASP A 131 -25.08 12.40 4.29
C ASP A 131 -24.27 11.10 4.42
N ALA A 132 -24.48 10.30 5.47
CA ALA A 132 -23.81 8.99 5.63
C ALA A 132 -24.23 8.00 4.54
N ALA A 133 -25.51 7.97 4.17
CA ALA A 133 -26.06 7.13 3.10
C ALA A 133 -25.55 7.52 1.70
N ARG A 134 -25.29 8.82 1.48
CA ARG A 134 -24.74 9.32 0.21
C ARG A 134 -23.21 9.17 0.12
N ARG A 135 -22.50 9.17 1.27
CA ARG A 135 -21.05 8.89 1.38
C ARG A 135 -20.70 7.40 1.34
N ALA A 136 -21.66 6.50 1.61
CA ALA A 136 -21.46 5.05 1.63
C ALA A 136 -21.50 4.36 0.26
N ARG A 137 -21.98 5.01 -0.80
CA ARG A 137 -22.06 4.36 -2.12
C ARG A 137 -20.66 4.13 -2.71
N ARG A 138 -20.20 2.88 -2.65
CA ARG A 138 -19.08 2.38 -3.43
C ARG A 138 -19.56 1.96 -4.82
N ARG A 139 -18.76 2.13 -5.86
CA ARG A 139 -18.99 1.42 -7.12
C ARG A 139 -18.69 -0.07 -6.92
N GLY A 140 -19.73 -0.87 -6.71
CA GLY A 140 -19.63 -2.34 -6.66
C GLY A 140 -19.64 -3.00 -8.05
N PRO A 141 -19.56 -4.34 -8.12
CA PRO A 141 -19.78 -5.08 -9.36
C PRO A 141 -21.13 -4.71 -9.99
N GLY A 142 -21.14 -4.37 -11.28
CA GLY A 142 -22.32 -3.84 -11.95
C GLY A 142 -23.47 -4.85 -12.10
N THR A 143 -23.17 -6.15 -12.06
CA THR A 143 -24.16 -7.22 -12.19
C THR A 143 -24.10 -8.19 -11.00
N ARG A 144 -25.22 -8.84 -10.69
CA ARG A 144 -25.31 -9.90 -9.67
C ARG A 144 -24.39 -11.08 -9.94
N ALA A 145 -24.23 -11.47 -11.21
CA ALA A 145 -23.31 -12.52 -11.59
C ALA A 145 -21.85 -12.15 -11.27
N ASP A 146 -21.41 -10.93 -11.60
CA ASP A 146 -20.06 -10.48 -11.25
C ASP A 146 -19.91 -10.29 -9.72
N PHE A 147 -20.97 -9.89 -9.01
CA PHE A 147 -20.99 -9.80 -7.55
C PHE A 147 -20.67 -11.15 -6.90
N GLU A 148 -21.38 -12.22 -7.29
CA GLU A 148 -21.13 -13.56 -6.76
C GLU A 148 -19.72 -14.07 -7.10
N ARG A 149 -19.25 -13.80 -8.32
CA ARG A 149 -17.91 -14.18 -8.77
C ARG A 149 -16.81 -13.45 -7.99
N VAL A 150 -16.98 -12.15 -7.75
CA VAL A 150 -16.05 -11.37 -6.93
C VAL A 150 -16.06 -11.89 -5.49
N ALA A 151 -17.22 -12.12 -4.89
CA ALA A 151 -17.32 -12.66 -3.54
C ALA A 151 -16.64 -14.03 -3.43
N HIS A 152 -16.84 -14.90 -4.42
CA HIS A 152 -16.15 -16.19 -4.49
C HIS A 152 -14.63 -16.02 -4.60
N ALA A 153 -14.14 -15.16 -5.49
CA ALA A 153 -12.72 -14.88 -5.63
C ALA A 153 -12.10 -14.31 -4.33
N LEU A 154 -12.79 -13.40 -3.63
CA LEU A 154 -12.36 -12.90 -2.33
C LEU A 154 -12.34 -14.00 -1.26
N SER A 155 -13.30 -14.93 -1.28
CA SER A 155 -13.27 -16.09 -0.39
C SER A 155 -12.08 -17.01 -0.67
N LEU A 156 -11.64 -17.15 -1.92
CA LEU A 156 -10.42 -17.90 -2.25
C LEU A 156 -9.19 -17.21 -1.63
N LEU A 157 -9.07 -15.89 -1.72
CA LEU A 157 -7.97 -15.13 -1.11
C LEU A 157 -7.85 -15.35 0.40
N LYS A 158 -8.96 -15.58 1.11
CA LYS A 158 -8.95 -15.89 2.56
C LYS A 158 -8.29 -17.23 2.90
N THR A 159 -8.10 -18.12 1.92
CA THR A 159 -7.41 -19.41 2.11
C THR A 159 -5.91 -19.20 2.35
N GLY A 160 -5.33 -18.13 1.82
CA GLY A 160 -3.92 -17.78 2.05
C GLY A 160 -2.92 -18.74 1.38
N THR A 161 -3.29 -19.37 0.26
CA THR A 161 -2.37 -20.19 -0.53
C THR A 161 -2.17 -19.61 -1.93
N ARG A 162 -1.00 -19.85 -2.50
CA ARG A 162 -0.66 -19.39 -3.85
C ARG A 162 -1.66 -19.87 -4.89
N GLU A 163 -2.09 -21.13 -4.79
CA GLU A 163 -3.04 -21.73 -5.72
C GLU A 163 -4.40 -21.04 -5.65
N ALA A 164 -4.84 -20.68 -4.45
CA ALA A 164 -6.09 -19.95 -4.24
C ALA A 164 -5.99 -18.51 -4.77
N ASP A 165 -4.86 -17.84 -4.55
CA ASP A 165 -4.54 -16.53 -5.12
C ASP A 165 -4.54 -16.55 -6.67
N GLU A 166 -3.90 -17.55 -7.28
CA GLU A 166 -3.90 -17.75 -8.74
C GLU A 166 -5.31 -17.98 -9.28
N ALA A 167 -6.12 -18.81 -8.61
CA ALA A 167 -7.52 -19.05 -8.97
C ALA A 167 -8.38 -17.78 -8.85
N ALA A 168 -8.19 -16.99 -7.79
CA ALA A 168 -8.88 -15.72 -7.62
C ALA A 168 -8.51 -14.71 -8.71
N ARG A 169 -7.21 -14.60 -9.05
CA ARG A 169 -6.73 -13.74 -10.15
C ARG A 169 -7.29 -14.13 -11.50
N ALA A 170 -7.49 -15.42 -11.77
CA ALA A 170 -8.14 -15.87 -13.00
C ALA A 170 -9.58 -15.33 -13.08
N ILE A 171 -10.34 -15.42 -11.99
CA ILE A 171 -11.71 -14.89 -11.92
C ILE A 171 -11.73 -13.37 -12.14
N PHE A 172 -10.87 -12.62 -11.45
CA PHE A 172 -10.77 -11.16 -11.62
C PHE A 172 -10.32 -10.79 -13.05
N GLY A 173 -9.39 -11.56 -13.63
CA GLY A 173 -8.93 -11.37 -15.00
C GLY A 173 -10.04 -11.52 -16.03
N GLU A 174 -10.94 -12.50 -15.88
CA GLU A 174 -12.11 -12.66 -16.75
C GLU A 174 -13.08 -11.47 -16.66
N ILE A 175 -13.27 -10.89 -15.47
CA ILE A 175 -14.08 -9.69 -15.28
C ILE A 175 -13.40 -8.50 -15.96
N LEU A 176 -12.10 -8.30 -15.74
CA LEU A 176 -11.32 -7.21 -16.33
C LEU A 176 -11.18 -7.30 -17.85
N ALA A 177 -11.26 -8.50 -18.43
CA ALA A 177 -11.31 -8.68 -19.87
C ALA A 177 -12.61 -8.13 -20.50
N ARG A 178 -13.72 -8.14 -19.75
CA ARG A 178 -15.00 -7.56 -20.16
C ARG A 178 -15.10 -6.07 -19.80
N ASP A 179 -14.66 -5.72 -18.59
CA ASP A 179 -14.68 -4.37 -18.04
C ASP A 179 -13.31 -4.02 -17.41
N PRO A 180 -12.39 -3.42 -18.18
CA PRO A 180 -11.03 -3.09 -17.71
C PRO A 180 -10.96 -2.08 -16.57
N GLN A 181 -12.07 -1.38 -16.28
CA GLN A 181 -12.21 -0.40 -15.21
C GLN A 181 -13.12 -0.90 -14.08
N ASN A 182 -13.35 -2.21 -13.97
CA ASN A 182 -14.13 -2.76 -12.87
C ASN A 182 -13.42 -2.55 -11.51
N PRO A 183 -13.92 -1.70 -10.61
CA PRO A 183 -13.20 -1.34 -9.38
C PRO A 183 -13.06 -2.51 -8.42
N ALA A 184 -14.05 -3.41 -8.36
CA ALA A 184 -14.02 -4.58 -7.50
C ALA A 184 -12.98 -5.62 -7.97
N ALA A 185 -12.89 -5.87 -9.28
CA ALA A 185 -11.88 -6.77 -9.83
C ALA A 185 -10.46 -6.18 -9.76
N LEU A 186 -10.30 -4.87 -10.00
CA LEU A 186 -9.01 -4.19 -9.78
C LEU A 186 -8.58 -4.27 -8.32
N GLY A 187 -9.50 -4.03 -7.38
CA GLY A 187 -9.24 -4.17 -5.94
C GLY A 187 -8.90 -5.60 -5.54
N GLY A 188 -9.62 -6.58 -6.08
CA GLY A 188 -9.33 -8.00 -5.88
C GLY A 188 -7.94 -8.41 -6.39
N MET A 189 -7.53 -7.92 -7.56
CA MET A 189 -6.17 -8.10 -8.07
C MET A 189 -5.14 -7.47 -7.13
N ALA A 190 -5.39 -6.25 -6.66
CA ALA A 190 -4.51 -5.57 -5.72
C ALA A 190 -4.32 -6.37 -4.43
N LEU A 191 -5.43 -6.85 -3.83
CA LEU A 191 -5.41 -7.64 -2.61
C LEU A 191 -4.67 -8.97 -2.80
N SER A 192 -4.88 -9.66 -3.92
CA SER A 192 -4.15 -10.91 -4.21
C SER A 192 -2.65 -10.70 -4.30
N TRP A 193 -2.20 -9.71 -5.09
CA TRP A 193 -0.77 -9.39 -5.16
C TRP A 193 -0.23 -8.91 -3.82
N PHE A 194 -1.03 -8.23 -3.01
CA PHE A 194 -0.66 -7.79 -1.66
C PHE A 194 -0.51 -8.96 -0.68
N ASN A 195 -1.40 -9.95 -0.71
CA ASN A 195 -1.30 -11.17 0.10
C ASN A 195 -0.02 -11.92 -0.26
N GLU A 196 0.25 -12.09 -1.55
CA GLU A 196 1.47 -12.73 -2.04
C GLU A 196 2.74 -11.97 -1.60
N TRP A 197 2.69 -10.63 -1.66
CA TRP A 197 3.77 -9.74 -1.23
C TRP A 197 4.03 -9.79 0.29
N SER A 198 2.97 -9.94 1.09
CA SER A 198 3.05 -9.91 2.55
C SER A 198 3.32 -11.29 3.17
N CYS A 199 3.05 -12.40 2.47
CA CYS A 199 3.11 -13.74 3.05
C CYS A 199 4.28 -14.63 2.60
N ASP A 200 4.82 -14.61 1.37
CA ASP A 200 5.72 -15.74 0.98
C ASP A 200 6.74 -15.58 -0.17
N PHE A 201 6.94 -14.41 -0.80
CA PHE A 201 7.80 -14.35 -2.01
C PHE A 201 8.88 -13.25 -1.99
N TRP A 202 9.98 -13.56 -1.31
CA TRP A 202 11.13 -12.67 -1.08
C TRP A 202 12.03 -12.45 -2.31
N SER A 203 11.96 -13.32 -3.32
CA SER A 203 12.74 -13.20 -4.56
C SER A 203 12.22 -12.12 -5.52
N ASP A 204 10.92 -11.83 -5.47
CA ASP A 204 10.22 -10.91 -6.39
C ASP A 204 9.46 -9.79 -5.64
N PHE A 205 9.83 -9.57 -4.38
CA PHE A 205 9.16 -8.65 -3.45
C PHE A 205 8.85 -7.26 -4.06
N GLU A 206 9.81 -6.65 -4.76
CA GLU A 206 9.61 -5.35 -5.41
C GLU A 206 8.59 -5.40 -6.56
N GLU A 207 8.64 -6.43 -7.40
CA GLU A 207 7.75 -6.56 -8.57
C GLU A 207 6.32 -6.88 -8.14
N ILE A 208 6.16 -7.77 -7.15
CA ILE A 208 4.85 -8.11 -6.58
C ILE A 208 4.25 -6.87 -5.90
N GLY A 209 5.04 -6.14 -5.09
CA GLY A 209 4.61 -4.88 -4.48
C GLY A 209 4.25 -3.82 -5.52
N ARG A 210 4.99 -3.73 -6.63
CA ARG A 210 4.67 -2.82 -7.74
C ARG A 210 3.33 -3.17 -8.39
N ARG A 211 3.02 -4.45 -8.59
CA ARG A 211 1.73 -4.89 -9.14
C ARG A 211 0.58 -4.57 -8.21
N ALA A 212 0.70 -4.89 -6.92
CA ALA A 212 -0.29 -4.56 -5.91
C ALA A 212 -0.58 -3.05 -5.89
N TYR A 213 0.48 -2.22 -5.91
CA TYR A 213 0.37 -0.77 -5.98
C TYR A 213 -0.35 -0.28 -7.24
N ASP A 214 0.00 -0.79 -8.43
CA ASP A 214 -0.61 -0.37 -9.70
C ASP A 214 -2.11 -0.66 -9.74
N TYR A 215 -2.51 -1.88 -9.35
CA TYR A 215 -3.92 -2.26 -9.30
C TYR A 215 -4.69 -1.45 -8.26
N ALA A 216 -4.13 -1.27 -7.05
CA ALA A 216 -4.76 -0.48 -6.01
C ALA A 216 -4.95 0.98 -6.44
N HIS A 217 -3.92 1.59 -7.03
CA HIS A 217 -3.97 2.98 -7.48
C HIS A 217 -4.95 3.18 -8.64
N ARG A 218 -5.06 2.22 -9.56
CA ARG A 218 -6.06 2.24 -10.64
C ARG A 218 -7.48 2.13 -10.09
N ALA A 219 -7.70 1.27 -9.09
CA ALA A 219 -8.99 1.14 -8.43
C ALA A 219 -9.37 2.42 -7.65
N LEU A 220 -8.43 3.00 -6.90
CA LEU A 220 -8.63 4.26 -6.17
C LEU A 220 -8.93 5.46 -7.09
N ALA A 221 -8.37 5.47 -8.30
CA ALA A 221 -8.68 6.50 -9.30
C ALA A 221 -10.14 6.45 -9.79
N ILE A 222 -10.84 5.34 -9.55
CA ILE A 222 -12.24 5.12 -9.92
C ILE A 222 -13.14 5.36 -8.71
N ASP A 223 -12.75 4.81 -7.56
CA ASP A 223 -13.44 5.00 -6.28
C ASP A 223 -12.45 4.94 -5.11
N ASP A 224 -12.32 6.05 -4.40
CA ASP A 224 -11.39 6.23 -3.29
C ASP A 224 -11.97 5.82 -1.93
N ARG A 225 -13.12 5.13 -1.90
CA ARG A 225 -13.84 4.80 -0.65
C ARG A 225 -13.53 3.43 -0.07
N ASP A 226 -12.74 2.61 -0.76
CA ASP A 226 -12.37 1.27 -0.30
C ASP A 226 -11.18 1.35 0.68
N PRO A 227 -11.38 1.06 1.98
CA PRO A 227 -10.33 1.16 2.99
C PRO A 227 -9.18 0.17 2.75
N TRP A 228 -9.45 -0.99 2.14
CA TRP A 228 -8.43 -2.00 1.88
C TRP A 228 -7.42 -1.52 0.85
N LEU A 229 -7.87 -0.77 -0.17
CA LEU A 229 -6.96 -0.19 -1.16
C LEU A 229 -6.03 0.86 -0.52
N HIS A 230 -6.55 1.66 0.40
CA HIS A 230 -5.75 2.60 1.17
C HIS A 230 -4.73 1.87 2.07
N LEU A 231 -5.12 0.81 2.78
CA LEU A 231 -4.17 -0.02 3.53
C LEU A 231 -3.06 -0.59 2.64
N ILE A 232 -3.40 -1.15 1.47
CA ILE A 232 -2.43 -1.73 0.52
C ILE A 232 -1.41 -0.67 0.07
N VAL A 233 -1.89 0.48 -0.39
CA VAL A 233 -1.02 1.58 -0.85
C VAL A 233 -0.18 2.13 0.31
N GLY A 234 -0.80 2.38 1.46
CA GLY A 234 -0.13 2.89 2.65
C GLY A 234 0.99 1.98 3.12
N ARG A 235 0.72 0.68 3.24
CA ARG A 235 1.72 -0.31 3.65
C ARG A 235 2.86 -0.40 2.64
N ILE A 236 2.59 -0.45 1.33
CA ILE A 236 3.65 -0.47 0.31
C ILE A 236 4.55 0.79 0.40
N LEU A 237 3.97 1.97 0.61
CA LEU A 237 4.72 3.22 0.77
C LEU A 237 5.58 3.22 2.04
N ILE A 238 5.06 2.72 3.16
CA ILE A 238 5.82 2.58 4.42
C ILE A 238 7.03 1.66 4.24
N TYR A 239 6.88 0.54 3.53
CA TYR A 239 7.99 -0.36 3.22
C TYR A 239 9.02 0.25 2.26
N ARG A 240 8.59 1.20 1.42
CA ARG A 240 9.50 2.06 0.63
C ARG A 240 10.08 3.24 1.43
N ARG A 241 9.78 3.32 2.74
CA ARG A 241 10.20 4.40 3.65
C ARG A 241 9.64 5.78 3.27
N GLU A 242 8.55 5.80 2.49
CA GLU A 242 7.79 7.01 2.17
C GLU A 242 6.75 7.27 3.27
N PHE A 243 7.22 7.49 4.50
CA PHE A 243 6.40 7.44 5.71
C PHE A 243 5.21 8.39 5.72
N GLU A 244 5.38 9.64 5.27
CA GLU A 244 4.28 10.62 5.35
C GLU A 244 3.17 10.33 4.35
N ARG A 245 3.55 9.92 3.13
CA ARG A 245 2.58 9.46 2.15
C ARG A 245 1.89 8.19 2.65
N GLY A 246 2.64 7.25 3.21
CA GLY A 246 2.10 6.03 3.78
C GLY A 246 1.10 6.28 4.91
N ALA A 247 1.45 7.17 5.85
CA ALA A 247 0.61 7.56 6.97
C ALA A 247 -0.75 8.12 6.51
N PHE A 248 -0.74 9.00 5.49
CA PHE A 248 -1.97 9.53 4.91
C PHE A 248 -2.95 8.43 4.50
N TYR A 249 -2.46 7.41 3.78
CA TYR A 249 -3.30 6.29 3.35
C TYR A 249 -3.77 5.41 4.52
N ILE A 250 -2.92 5.17 5.52
CA ILE A 250 -3.32 4.43 6.73
C ILE A 250 -4.43 5.17 7.50
N ASP A 251 -4.29 6.48 7.68
CA ASP A 251 -5.29 7.31 8.34
C ASP A 251 -6.60 7.36 7.55
N ARG A 252 -6.51 7.40 6.22
CA ARG A 252 -7.68 7.31 5.34
C ARG A 252 -8.41 5.98 5.47
N ALA A 253 -7.69 4.85 5.56
CA ALA A 253 -8.28 3.54 5.77
C ALA A 253 -9.04 3.48 7.11
N LEU A 254 -8.45 3.97 8.20
CA LEU A 254 -9.07 4.03 9.53
C LEU A 254 -10.32 4.92 9.54
N ALA A 255 -10.27 6.07 8.86
CA ALA A 255 -11.40 6.98 8.78
C ALA A 255 -12.58 6.40 7.97
N LEU A 256 -12.28 5.62 6.93
CA LEU A 256 -13.29 5.00 6.06
C LEU A 256 -13.99 3.79 6.71
N CYS A 257 -13.26 3.03 7.53
CA CYS A 257 -13.81 1.82 8.17
C CYS A 257 -13.26 1.63 9.59
N PRO A 258 -13.84 2.31 10.58
CA PRO A 258 -13.32 2.33 11.95
C PRO A 258 -13.60 1.06 12.75
N SER A 259 -14.47 0.15 12.27
CA SER A 259 -14.97 -1.00 13.02
C SER A 259 -14.81 -2.34 12.30
N ASP A 260 -14.04 -2.42 11.21
CA ASP A 260 -13.69 -3.71 10.59
C ASP A 260 -12.49 -4.34 11.31
N ALA A 261 -12.74 -5.43 12.06
CA ALA A 261 -11.72 -6.08 12.88
C ALA A 261 -10.48 -6.53 12.09
N GLU A 262 -10.69 -6.97 10.84
CA GLU A 262 -9.63 -7.50 10.00
C GLU A 262 -8.76 -6.38 9.43
N LEU A 263 -9.37 -5.27 8.99
CA LEU A 263 -8.65 -4.07 8.60
C LEU A 263 -7.85 -3.51 9.79
N LEU A 264 -8.47 -3.43 10.97
CA LEU A 264 -7.84 -2.89 12.17
C LEU A 264 -6.58 -3.66 12.57
N ILE A 265 -6.62 -5.00 12.57
CA ILE A 265 -5.43 -5.80 12.92
C ILE A 265 -4.33 -5.69 11.85
N GLN A 266 -4.67 -5.57 10.57
CA GLN A 266 -3.70 -5.40 9.49
C GLN A 266 -3.01 -4.02 9.49
N ILE A 267 -3.64 -3.01 10.10
CA ILE A 267 -3.08 -1.67 10.28
C ILE A 267 -2.07 -1.60 11.46
N VAL A 268 -2.06 -2.60 12.35
CA VAL A 268 -1.18 -2.60 13.53
C VAL A 268 0.31 -2.54 13.16
N PRO A 269 0.86 -3.41 12.30
CA PRO A 269 2.27 -3.32 11.89
C PRO A 269 2.65 -1.95 11.27
N PRO A 270 1.94 -1.39 10.28
CA PRO A 270 2.29 -0.09 9.73
C PRO A 270 2.21 1.05 10.76
N LEU A 271 1.26 1.03 11.71
CA LEU A 271 1.25 2.03 12.79
C LEU A 271 2.48 1.93 13.68
N VAL A 272 2.92 0.71 14.02
CA VAL A 272 4.17 0.49 14.77
C VAL A 272 5.36 1.06 14.00
N TYR A 273 5.48 0.78 12.71
CA TYR A 273 6.55 1.34 11.88
C TYR A 273 6.51 2.87 11.77
N LEU A 274 5.32 3.48 11.79
CA LEU A 274 5.15 4.94 11.84
C LEU A 274 5.46 5.55 13.22
N GLY A 275 5.74 4.73 14.24
CA GLY A 275 5.98 5.18 15.62
C GLY A 275 4.69 5.46 16.41
N ARG A 276 3.55 4.92 15.99
CA ARG A 276 2.23 5.10 16.63
C ARG A 276 1.82 3.86 17.43
N ALA A 277 2.73 3.36 18.26
CA ALA A 277 2.57 2.09 18.98
C ALA A 277 1.39 2.07 19.97
N GLU A 278 1.15 3.17 20.69
CA GLU A 278 0.03 3.27 21.64
C GLU A 278 -1.33 3.15 20.94
N GLU A 279 -1.45 3.81 19.79
CA GLU A 279 -2.64 3.69 18.96
C GLU A 279 -2.79 2.29 18.39
N ALA A 280 -1.69 1.69 17.92
CA ALA A 280 -1.67 0.32 17.45
C ALA A 280 -2.17 -0.66 18.52
N ALA A 281 -1.71 -0.52 19.78
CA ALA A 281 -2.16 -1.34 20.91
C ALA A 281 -3.66 -1.18 21.21
N ARG A 282 -4.18 0.06 21.16
CA ARG A 282 -5.61 0.33 21.32
C ARG A 282 -6.43 -0.33 20.20
N LEU A 283 -5.96 -0.25 18.96
CA LEU A 283 -6.63 -0.87 17.81
C LEU A 283 -6.55 -2.40 17.87
N THR A 284 -5.45 -2.99 18.34
CA THR A 284 -5.36 -4.43 18.62
C THR A 284 -6.46 -4.88 19.57
N GLY A 285 -6.61 -4.19 20.71
CA GLY A 285 -7.66 -4.51 21.68
C GLY A 285 -9.07 -4.38 21.10
N LYS A 286 -9.31 -3.37 20.25
CA LYS A 286 -10.58 -3.23 19.53
C LYS A 286 -10.79 -4.37 18.53
N ALA A 287 -9.81 -4.69 17.69
CA ALA A 287 -9.89 -5.74 16.67
C ALA A 287 -10.22 -7.11 17.29
N MET A 288 -9.54 -7.48 18.37
CA MET A 288 -9.77 -8.75 19.07
C MET A 288 -11.12 -8.80 19.78
N ARG A 289 -11.62 -7.67 20.30
CA ARG A 289 -12.98 -7.58 20.86
C ARG A 289 -14.05 -7.75 19.78
N LEU A 290 -13.84 -7.17 18.60
CA LEU A 290 -14.77 -7.27 17.47
C LEU A 290 -14.67 -8.63 16.75
N ASN A 291 -13.63 -9.41 17.01
CA ASN A 291 -13.46 -10.76 16.48
C ASN A 291 -13.06 -11.73 17.61
N PRO A 292 -13.97 -12.05 18.56
CA PRO A 292 -13.63 -12.90 19.72
C PRO A 292 -13.13 -14.31 19.34
N TYR A 293 -13.47 -14.79 18.15
CA TYR A 293 -13.00 -16.06 17.57
C TYR A 293 -12.00 -15.81 16.43
N HIS A 294 -11.13 -14.82 16.58
CA HIS A 294 -10.13 -14.48 15.57
C HIS A 294 -9.11 -15.61 15.34
N PRO A 295 -8.52 -15.69 14.14
CA PRO A 295 -7.42 -16.60 13.85
C PRO A 295 -6.15 -16.23 14.64
N ASN A 296 -5.25 -17.21 14.80
CA ASN A 296 -4.05 -17.07 15.64
C ASN A 296 -3.09 -15.96 15.17
N TYR A 297 -3.06 -15.60 13.88
CA TYR A 297 -2.15 -14.54 13.40
C TYR A 297 -2.43 -13.16 13.99
N TYR A 298 -3.62 -12.93 14.55
CA TYR A 298 -3.90 -11.72 15.32
C TYR A 298 -2.92 -11.56 16.47
N PHE A 299 -2.55 -12.66 17.15
CA PHE A 299 -1.59 -12.62 18.25
C PHE A 299 -0.19 -12.22 17.78
N ALA A 300 0.21 -12.60 16.56
CA ALA A 300 1.48 -12.19 15.99
C ALA A 300 1.52 -10.68 15.79
N TYR A 301 0.52 -10.09 15.14
CA TYR A 301 0.46 -8.63 14.98
C TYR A 301 0.26 -7.90 16.31
N ALA A 302 -0.52 -8.48 17.23
CA ALA A 302 -0.72 -7.94 18.57
C ALA A 302 0.58 -7.87 19.40
N ALA A 303 1.59 -8.69 19.10
CA ALA A 303 2.87 -8.68 19.81
C ALA A 303 3.77 -7.48 19.43
N PHE A 304 3.54 -6.83 18.26
CA PHE A 304 4.37 -5.72 17.79
C PHE A 304 4.29 -4.48 18.69
N PRO A 305 3.10 -3.94 19.02
CA PRO A 305 3.01 -2.76 19.87
C PRO A 305 3.69 -2.89 21.24
N PRO A 306 3.40 -3.93 22.07
CA PRO A 306 4.04 -4.04 23.38
C PRO A 306 5.56 -4.23 23.28
N PHE A 307 6.06 -4.87 22.21
CA PHE A 307 7.50 -5.01 21.99
C PHE A 307 8.21 -3.65 21.88
N VAL A 308 7.75 -2.76 20.98
CA VAL A 308 8.36 -1.43 20.81
C VAL A 308 8.10 -0.51 22.00
N MET A 309 6.99 -0.69 22.72
CA MET A 309 6.70 -0.02 23.99
C MET A 309 7.50 -0.58 25.18
N ARG A 310 8.36 -1.59 24.96
CA ARG A 310 9.17 -2.27 25.97
C ARG A 310 8.37 -3.01 27.05
N ASP A 311 7.09 -3.29 26.79
CA ASP A 311 6.32 -4.30 27.53
C ASP A 311 6.69 -5.69 27.00
N PHE A 312 7.91 -6.13 27.33
CA PHE A 312 8.43 -7.41 26.87
C PHE A 312 7.62 -8.61 27.39
N ALA A 313 7.04 -8.49 28.59
CA ALA A 313 6.21 -9.55 29.15
C ALA A 313 4.92 -9.73 28.35
N GLY A 314 4.22 -8.62 28.04
CA GLY A 314 3.04 -8.64 27.18
C GLY A 314 3.35 -9.12 25.76
N ALA A 315 4.47 -8.67 25.17
CA ALA A 315 4.89 -9.09 23.84
C ALA A 315 5.12 -10.61 23.75
N VAL A 316 5.84 -11.20 24.71
CA VAL A 316 6.10 -12.64 24.75
C VAL A 316 4.81 -13.43 24.98
N ALA A 317 3.94 -12.97 25.89
CA ALA A 317 2.67 -13.65 26.16
C ALA A 317 1.75 -13.70 24.93
N LEU A 318 1.75 -12.66 24.10
CA LEU A 318 1.02 -12.66 22.83
C LEU A 318 1.71 -13.54 21.79
N ALA A 319 3.04 -13.43 21.64
CA ALA A 319 3.79 -14.25 20.69
C ALA A 319 3.62 -15.76 20.95
N GLU A 320 3.55 -16.19 22.21
CA GLU A 320 3.32 -17.59 22.58
C GLU A 320 1.93 -18.12 22.18
N ARG A 321 0.95 -17.23 22.02
CA ARG A 321 -0.40 -17.58 21.55
C ARG A 321 -0.50 -17.63 20.02
N ALA A 322 0.49 -17.07 19.31
CA ALA A 322 0.56 -17.11 17.85
C ALA A 322 1.06 -18.47 17.32
N THR A 323 0.50 -19.58 17.84
CA THR A 323 0.91 -20.93 17.43
C THR A 323 0.55 -21.19 15.97
N ASP A 324 1.44 -21.88 15.26
CA ASP A 324 1.32 -22.21 13.83
C ASP A 324 1.22 -20.99 12.89
N VAL A 325 1.56 -19.80 13.38
CA VAL A 325 1.66 -18.57 12.60
C VAL A 325 3.10 -18.36 12.17
N MET A 326 3.32 -18.32 10.86
CA MET A 326 4.65 -18.29 10.28
C MET A 326 5.06 -16.88 9.85
N ILE A 327 5.29 -16.00 10.82
CA ILE A 327 5.89 -14.66 10.63
C ILE A 327 7.29 -14.69 11.22
N ILE A 328 8.32 -14.58 10.36
CA ILE A 328 9.74 -14.76 10.71
C ILE A 328 10.18 -13.77 11.82
N ASP A 329 9.58 -12.59 11.84
CA ASP A 329 9.89 -11.50 12.75
C ASP A 329 9.52 -11.82 14.22
N ILE A 330 8.50 -12.67 14.44
CA ILE A 330 7.97 -12.96 15.78
C ILE A 330 9.01 -13.69 16.64
N PRO A 331 9.65 -14.77 16.18
CA PRO A 331 10.78 -15.36 16.91
C PRO A 331 11.91 -14.38 17.20
N ALA A 332 12.26 -13.49 16.27
CA ALA A 332 13.32 -12.50 16.48
C ALA A 332 12.98 -11.52 17.63
N PHE A 333 11.79 -10.92 17.59
CA PHE A 333 11.33 -10.01 18.65
C PHE A 333 11.12 -10.73 19.98
N SER A 334 10.65 -11.99 19.95
CA SER A 334 10.51 -12.82 21.16
C SER A 334 11.86 -13.14 21.79
N ALA A 335 12.90 -13.38 20.99
CA ALA A 335 14.26 -13.60 21.49
C ALA A 335 14.79 -12.36 22.22
N VAL A 336 14.64 -11.18 21.61
CA VAL A 336 15.02 -9.89 22.21
C VAL A 336 14.22 -9.64 23.50
N ALA A 337 12.91 -9.80 23.47
CA ALA A 337 12.04 -9.60 24.63
C ALA A 337 12.41 -10.53 25.80
N CYS A 338 12.58 -11.83 25.53
CA CYS A 338 13.00 -12.80 26.53
C CYS A 338 14.38 -12.44 27.12
N ARG A 339 15.29 -11.93 26.28
CA ARG A 339 16.63 -11.51 26.74
C ARG A 339 16.56 -10.35 27.72
N HIS A 340 15.71 -9.35 27.47
CA HIS A 340 15.47 -8.23 28.38
C HIS A 340 14.77 -8.64 29.68
N LEU A 341 13.95 -9.68 29.64
CA LEU A 341 13.32 -10.28 30.83
C LEU A 341 14.27 -11.18 31.65
N GLY A 342 15.51 -11.37 31.21
CA GLY A 342 16.47 -12.27 31.86
C GLY A 342 16.20 -13.77 31.61
N GLN A 343 15.29 -14.11 30.69
CA GLN A 343 14.94 -15.48 30.33
C GLN A 343 15.90 -16.03 29.27
N VAL A 344 17.15 -16.29 29.67
CA VAL A 344 18.27 -16.55 28.75
C VAL A 344 18.04 -17.79 27.88
N GLU A 345 17.61 -18.91 28.46
CA GLU A 345 17.38 -20.16 27.72
C GLU A 345 16.27 -20.01 26.69
N LYS A 346 15.19 -19.32 27.06
CA LYS A 346 14.04 -19.05 26.20
C LYS A 346 14.42 -18.11 25.05
N ALA A 347 15.19 -17.07 25.35
CA ALA A 347 15.72 -16.14 24.36
C ALA A 347 16.56 -16.87 23.29
N GLN A 348 17.45 -17.77 23.73
CA GLN A 348 18.25 -18.60 22.82
C GLN A 348 17.40 -19.60 22.02
N GLY A 349 16.32 -20.11 22.60
CA GLY A 349 15.34 -20.94 21.89
C GLY A 349 14.70 -20.21 20.71
N TYR A 350 14.19 -19.00 20.95
CA TYR A 350 13.59 -18.18 19.91
C TYR A 350 14.60 -17.69 18.86
N LEU A 351 15.84 -17.38 19.26
CA LEU A 351 16.88 -17.02 18.31
C LEU A 351 17.18 -18.16 17.33
N ARG A 352 17.33 -19.40 17.82
CA ARG A 352 17.51 -20.58 16.96
C ARG A 352 16.32 -20.80 16.03
N LEU A 353 15.10 -20.56 16.52
CA LEU A 353 13.89 -20.65 15.69
C LEU A 353 13.91 -19.60 14.57
N PHE A 354 14.24 -18.34 14.90
CA PHE A 354 14.40 -17.27 13.91
C PHE A 354 15.44 -17.63 12.84
N GLU A 355 16.63 -18.06 13.24
CA GLU A 355 17.71 -18.43 12.31
C GLU A 355 17.34 -19.64 11.43
N SER A 356 16.64 -20.62 11.99
CA SER A 356 16.13 -21.77 11.25
C SER A 356 15.14 -21.36 10.17
N GLU A 357 14.15 -20.52 10.53
CA GLU A 357 13.15 -20.03 9.58
C GLU A 357 13.76 -19.09 8.54
N PHE A 358 14.71 -18.25 8.93
CA PHE A 358 15.47 -17.39 8.02
C PHE A 358 16.20 -18.23 6.96
N ARG A 359 16.95 -19.27 7.37
CA ARG A 359 17.64 -20.17 6.45
C ARG A 359 16.68 -20.86 5.49
N ARG A 360 15.54 -21.33 6.01
CA ARG A 360 14.54 -22.07 5.25
C ARG A 360 13.83 -21.20 4.20
N LYS A 361 13.48 -19.96 4.54
CA LYS A 361 12.65 -19.09 3.71
C LYS A 361 13.40 -18.00 2.94
N ILE A 362 14.42 -17.42 3.54
CA ILE A 362 15.11 -16.23 3.00
C ILE A 362 16.39 -16.63 2.24
N THR A 363 17.11 -17.62 2.75
CA THR A 363 18.35 -18.10 2.11
C THR A 363 18.29 -19.58 1.71
N PRO A 364 17.23 -20.04 1.03
CA PRO A 364 17.13 -21.45 0.65
C PRO A 364 18.33 -21.85 -0.22
N GLY A 365 19.03 -22.92 0.19
CA GLY A 365 20.19 -23.44 -0.53
C GLY A 365 21.53 -22.75 -0.24
N ARG A 366 21.60 -21.82 0.72
CA ARG A 366 22.88 -21.29 1.24
C ARG A 366 22.81 -20.98 2.73
N GLU A 367 23.96 -21.01 3.41
CA GLU A 367 24.04 -20.48 4.76
C GLU A 367 23.96 -18.94 4.74
N PRO A 368 23.29 -18.33 5.75
CA PRO A 368 23.30 -16.89 5.92
C PRO A 368 24.68 -16.41 6.37
N GLU A 369 25.10 -15.25 5.86
CA GLU A 369 26.33 -14.61 6.31
C GLU A 369 26.18 -14.11 7.76
N PRO A 370 27.26 -13.98 8.54
CA PRO A 370 27.19 -13.36 9.86
C PRO A 370 26.53 -11.98 9.80
N GLY A 371 25.55 -11.73 10.67
CA GLY A 371 24.78 -10.47 10.73
C GLY A 371 23.64 -10.33 9.70
N GLU A 372 23.63 -11.14 8.63
CA GLU A 372 22.63 -11.05 7.56
C GLU A 372 21.17 -11.17 8.04
N PRO A 373 20.82 -12.06 9.00
CA PRO A 373 19.45 -12.13 9.51
C PRO A 373 18.99 -10.83 10.19
N LEU A 374 19.86 -10.18 10.97
CA LEU A 374 19.55 -8.91 11.64
C LEU A 374 19.40 -7.77 10.62
N ASP A 375 20.31 -7.70 9.64
CA ASP A 375 20.25 -6.71 8.58
C ASP A 375 18.97 -6.83 7.77
N TRP A 376 18.59 -8.05 7.42
CA TRP A 376 17.32 -8.32 6.75
C TRP A 376 16.12 -7.88 7.61
N LEU A 377 16.13 -8.22 8.91
CA LEU A 377 15.05 -7.87 9.82
C LEU A 377 14.84 -6.35 9.89
N LEU A 378 15.92 -5.58 10.01
CA LEU A 378 15.90 -4.10 10.05
C LEU A 378 15.62 -3.45 8.69
N ALA A 379 16.02 -4.09 7.60
CA ALA A 379 15.69 -3.64 6.25
C ALA A 379 14.19 -3.79 5.99
N TYR A 380 13.62 -4.92 6.42
CA TYR A 380 12.22 -5.30 6.18
C TYR A 380 11.22 -4.68 7.16
N ASN A 381 11.65 -4.36 8.38
CA ASN A 381 10.84 -3.65 9.36
C ASN A 381 11.21 -2.15 9.30
N PRO A 382 10.49 -1.32 8.51
CA PRO A 382 10.88 0.06 8.23
C PRO A 382 10.51 0.97 9.41
N PHE A 383 11.12 0.79 10.58
CA PHE A 383 10.90 1.69 11.71
C PHE A 383 11.26 3.14 11.32
N ARG A 384 10.29 4.05 11.44
CA ARG A 384 10.48 5.50 11.24
C ARG A 384 11.32 6.09 12.35
N ARG A 385 11.12 5.62 13.59
CA ARG A 385 11.87 6.07 14.77
C ARG A 385 13.14 5.25 14.89
N GLU A 386 14.26 5.95 15.00
CA GLU A 386 15.57 5.31 15.20
C GLU A 386 15.65 4.55 16.53
N GLU A 387 14.91 5.00 17.56
CA GLU A 387 14.82 4.35 18.86
C GLU A 387 14.23 2.93 18.78
N ASP A 388 13.23 2.72 17.92
CA ASP A 388 12.59 1.41 17.72
C ASP A 388 13.55 0.45 16.99
N ALA A 389 14.29 0.95 15.99
CA ALA A 389 15.33 0.18 15.30
C ALA A 389 16.54 -0.11 16.22
N ALA A 390 16.91 0.84 17.08
CA ALA A 390 17.98 0.68 18.06
C ALA A 390 17.64 -0.39 19.09
N LEU A 391 16.39 -0.46 19.57
CA LEU A 391 15.92 -1.51 20.48
C LEU A 391 16.21 -2.92 19.92
N VAL A 392 15.93 -3.14 18.63
CA VAL A 392 16.20 -4.43 17.98
C VAL A 392 17.71 -4.71 17.92
N ARG A 393 18.53 -3.71 17.51
CA ARG A 393 20.00 -3.87 17.44
C ARG A 393 20.61 -4.18 18.81
N GLU A 394 20.23 -3.43 19.84
CA GLU A 394 20.67 -3.63 21.22
C GLU A 394 20.27 -5.02 21.72
N GLY A 395 19.04 -5.45 21.45
CA GLY A 395 18.55 -6.77 21.77
C GLY A 395 19.38 -7.90 21.16
N PHE A 396 19.70 -7.79 19.87
CA PHE A 396 20.55 -8.77 19.18
C PHE A 396 22.00 -8.76 19.69
N ALA A 397 22.54 -7.59 20.03
CA ALA A 397 23.86 -7.50 20.67
C ALA A 397 23.87 -8.22 22.04
N LEU A 398 22.81 -8.08 22.84
CA LEU A 398 22.65 -8.82 24.11
C LEU A 398 22.51 -10.34 23.94
N LEU A 399 22.06 -10.78 22.77
CA LEU A 399 21.97 -12.20 22.39
C LEU A 399 23.31 -12.77 21.90
N GLY A 400 24.35 -11.95 21.77
CA GLY A 400 25.66 -12.36 21.26
C GLY A 400 25.74 -12.39 19.74
N VAL A 401 24.75 -11.82 19.04
CA VAL A 401 24.79 -11.63 17.59
C VAL A 401 25.42 -10.25 17.32
N PRO A 402 26.66 -10.17 16.83
CA PRO A 402 27.30 -8.90 16.57
C PRO A 402 26.51 -8.14 15.50
N SER A 403 26.20 -6.86 15.77
CA SER A 403 25.88 -5.91 14.72
C SER A 403 27.19 -5.55 14.03
N GLU A 404 27.71 -6.41 13.16
CA GLU A 404 28.65 -5.90 12.18
C GLU A 404 27.83 -4.95 11.30
N PRO A 405 28.17 -3.65 11.21
CA PRO A 405 27.56 -2.83 10.19
C PRO A 405 27.85 -3.56 8.90
N MET A 406 26.79 -3.98 8.21
CA MET A 406 26.93 -4.39 6.84
C MET A 406 27.77 -3.28 6.21
N ARG A 407 29.03 -3.58 5.83
CA ARG A 407 29.62 -2.83 4.74
C ARG A 407 28.50 -2.88 3.72
N PRO A 408 27.92 -1.74 3.30
CA PRO A 408 26.93 -1.82 2.24
C PRO A 408 27.56 -2.76 1.22
N LYS A 409 26.79 -3.72 0.69
CA LYS A 409 27.21 -4.38 -0.53
C LYS A 409 27.24 -3.31 -1.64
N THR A 410 28.12 -2.32 -1.52
CA THR A 410 28.89 -1.75 -2.60
C THR A 410 29.78 -2.88 -3.13
N ALA A 411 29.16 -3.89 -3.71
CA ALA A 411 29.56 -4.17 -5.06
C ALA A 411 29.29 -2.83 -5.77
N THR A 412 30.35 -2.05 -5.97
CA THR A 412 30.26 -0.94 -6.90
C THR A 412 30.04 -1.62 -8.24
N GLU A 413 28.80 -1.87 -8.60
CA GLU A 413 28.49 -2.40 -9.91
C GLU A 413 29.01 -1.35 -10.89
N THR A 414 29.96 -1.77 -11.72
CA THR A 414 30.51 -0.89 -12.74
C THR A 414 29.67 -1.08 -13.99
N GLY A 415 28.98 -0.03 -14.40
CA GLY A 415 28.34 0.04 -15.69
C GLY A 415 29.30 0.65 -16.71
N ARG A 416 29.29 0.16 -17.95
CA ARG A 416 29.96 0.83 -19.08
C ARG A 416 28.97 1.07 -20.18
N MET A 417 28.97 2.27 -20.72
CA MET A 417 28.18 2.59 -21.91
C MET A 417 29.07 3.32 -22.91
N THR A 418 29.35 2.65 -24.03
CA THR A 418 30.25 3.14 -25.07
C THR A 418 29.49 3.28 -26.38
N ARG A 419 29.61 4.44 -27.02
CA ARG A 419 29.14 4.62 -28.39
C ARG A 419 30.24 4.19 -29.37
N MET A 420 29.94 3.19 -30.18
CA MET A 420 30.87 2.63 -31.16
C MET A 420 31.02 3.56 -32.38
N PRO A 421 32.16 3.51 -33.11
CA PRO A 421 32.40 4.33 -34.30
C PRO A 421 31.32 4.21 -35.38
N GLU A 422 30.81 3.00 -35.57
CA GLU A 422 29.73 2.62 -36.50
C GLU A 422 28.33 3.11 -36.08
N GLY A 423 28.21 3.70 -34.88
CA GLY A 423 27.03 4.41 -34.40
C GLY A 423 26.16 3.65 -33.39
N ASP A 424 26.35 2.34 -33.24
CA ASP A 424 25.69 1.52 -32.22
C ASP A 424 26.18 1.83 -30.80
N TRP A 425 25.41 1.39 -29.82
CA TRP A 425 25.77 1.45 -28.40
C TRP A 425 26.14 0.07 -27.88
N GLU A 426 27.27 -0.01 -27.21
CA GLU A 426 27.66 -1.17 -26.40
C GLU A 426 27.47 -0.83 -24.92
N ILE A 427 26.71 -1.67 -24.21
CA ILE A 427 26.37 -1.46 -22.79
C ILE A 427 26.74 -2.71 -22.00
N THR A 428 27.61 -2.55 -21.01
CA THR A 428 28.04 -3.61 -20.09
C THR A 428 27.51 -3.31 -18.69
N PHE A 429 26.85 -4.28 -18.08
CA PHE A 429 26.36 -4.23 -16.71
C PHE A 429 26.25 -5.64 -16.13
N ALA A 430 26.67 -5.83 -14.87
CA ALA A 430 26.73 -7.14 -14.20
C ALA A 430 27.39 -8.22 -15.09
N GLU A 431 28.59 -7.93 -15.59
CA GLU A 431 29.43 -8.80 -16.46
C GLU A 431 28.83 -9.21 -17.81
N ARG A 432 27.63 -8.72 -18.14
CA ARG A 432 26.98 -8.97 -19.44
C ARG A 432 27.04 -7.73 -20.31
N THR A 433 27.51 -7.91 -21.55
CA THR A 433 27.57 -6.86 -22.58
C THR A 433 26.48 -7.10 -23.62
N VAL A 434 25.76 -6.04 -23.99
CA VAL A 434 24.80 -6.05 -25.09
C VAL A 434 25.07 -4.91 -26.05
N ARG A 435 24.70 -5.13 -27.30
CA ARG A 435 24.85 -4.14 -28.37
C ARG A 435 23.47 -3.75 -28.88
N LEU A 436 23.22 -2.45 -28.94
CA LEU A 436 21.92 -1.88 -29.30
C LEU A 436 22.09 -0.86 -30.44
N PRO A 437 21.12 -0.78 -31.37
CA PRO A 437 21.14 0.23 -32.40
C PRO A 437 21.05 1.64 -31.79
N ASN A 438 21.53 2.64 -32.54
CA ASN A 438 21.48 4.03 -32.08
C ASN A 438 20.04 4.50 -31.83
N LEU A 439 19.75 4.93 -30.60
CA LEU A 439 18.45 5.47 -30.20
C LEU A 439 18.64 6.80 -29.46
N LYS A 440 17.81 7.80 -29.75
CA LYS A 440 17.87 9.11 -29.06
C LYS A 440 17.77 8.97 -27.53
N GLY A 441 16.96 8.04 -27.03
CA GLY A 441 16.85 7.76 -25.59
C GLY A 441 18.12 7.20 -24.96
N LEU A 442 19.04 6.58 -25.73
CA LEU A 442 20.35 6.15 -25.22
C LEU A 442 21.30 7.33 -25.04
N HIS A 443 21.16 8.40 -25.82
CA HIS A 443 21.87 9.66 -25.59
C HIS A 443 21.32 10.40 -24.36
N ASP A 444 20.00 10.38 -24.16
CA ASP A 444 19.40 10.94 -22.95
C ASP A 444 19.89 10.16 -21.71
N LEU A 445 19.89 8.83 -21.77
CA LEU A 445 20.42 7.98 -20.70
C LEU A 445 21.92 8.18 -20.47
N SER A 446 22.75 8.38 -21.51
CA SER A 446 24.20 8.57 -21.33
C SER A 446 24.50 9.80 -20.48
N ARG A 447 23.75 10.89 -20.70
CA ARG A 447 23.83 12.12 -19.91
C ARG A 447 23.41 11.89 -18.46
N LEU A 448 22.26 11.27 -18.24
CA LEU A 448 21.76 10.97 -16.88
C LEU A 448 22.73 10.06 -16.10
N LEU A 449 23.29 9.04 -16.76
CA LEU A 449 24.22 8.10 -16.13
C LEU A 449 25.60 8.71 -15.89
N SER A 450 26.03 9.69 -16.69
CA SER A 450 27.30 10.40 -16.50
C SER A 450 27.33 11.28 -15.26
N ARG A 451 26.16 11.74 -14.79
CA ARG A 451 26.00 12.58 -13.60
C ARG A 451 24.86 12.06 -12.71
N PRO A 452 25.07 10.93 -11.99
CA PRO A 452 24.06 10.39 -11.09
C PRO A 452 23.67 11.40 -10.02
N GLY A 453 22.37 11.60 -9.80
CA GLY A 453 21.82 12.54 -8.82
C GLY A 453 21.41 13.91 -9.40
N ASP A 454 22.08 14.37 -10.46
CA ASP A 454 21.82 15.66 -11.11
C ASP A 454 20.47 15.66 -11.84
N GLU A 455 19.78 16.80 -11.78
CA GLU A 455 18.51 17.04 -12.45
C GLU A 455 18.74 17.75 -13.78
N PHE A 456 18.26 17.13 -14.87
CA PHE A 456 18.38 17.68 -16.23
C PHE A 456 17.02 18.17 -16.72
N TYR A 457 16.95 19.44 -17.12
CA TYR A 457 15.74 20.01 -17.68
C TYR A 457 15.43 19.38 -19.05
N CYS A 458 14.15 19.09 -19.31
CA CYS A 458 13.75 18.34 -20.50
C CYS A 458 14.12 19.04 -21.82
N LEU A 459 14.17 20.38 -21.86
CA LEU A 459 14.58 21.13 -23.04
C LEU A 459 16.08 20.99 -23.34
N ASP A 460 16.92 20.89 -22.30
CA ASP A 460 18.38 20.68 -22.45
C ASP A 460 18.68 19.28 -23.02
N LEU A 461 17.84 18.29 -22.68
CA LEU A 461 17.89 16.93 -23.24
C LEU A 461 17.33 16.84 -24.67
N THR A 462 16.59 17.84 -25.16
CA THR A 462 16.12 17.89 -26.55
C THR A 462 17.12 18.51 -27.54
N GLY A 463 18.23 19.06 -27.04
CA GLY A 463 19.34 19.53 -27.88
C GLY A 463 19.18 20.94 -28.47
N ARG A 464 18.55 21.88 -27.74
CA ARG A 464 18.64 23.32 -28.05
C ARG A 464 19.25 24.06 -26.86
N GLY A 465 20.57 24.26 -26.89
CA GLY A 465 21.26 25.03 -25.86
C GLY A 465 22.79 24.91 -25.87
N ASP A 466 23.45 25.02 -27.03
CA ASP A 466 24.76 25.68 -27.04
C ASP A 466 24.48 27.18 -26.91
N ALA A 467 24.32 27.65 -25.67
CA ALA A 467 24.32 29.08 -25.36
C ALA A 467 25.60 29.36 -24.57
N SER A 468 26.46 30.20 -25.15
CA SER A 468 27.70 30.64 -24.52
C SER A 468 27.42 31.35 -23.18
N PRO A 469 28.31 31.21 -22.18
CA PRO A 469 28.13 31.83 -20.87
C PRO A 469 28.43 33.33 -20.97
N GLY A 470 27.40 34.13 -21.18
CA GLY A 470 27.50 35.59 -21.14
C GLY A 470 26.14 36.23 -21.33
N GLU A 471 25.75 37.04 -20.36
CA GLU A 471 24.59 37.95 -20.38
C GLU A 471 23.22 37.33 -20.06
N SER A 472 22.95 37.15 -18.76
CA SER A 472 21.58 37.20 -18.22
C SER A 472 21.50 38.43 -17.31
N VAL A 473 20.56 39.32 -17.61
CA VAL A 473 20.32 40.62 -16.98
C VAL A 473 19.52 40.45 -15.67
N LEU A 474 19.90 39.48 -14.83
CA LEU A 474 19.45 39.39 -13.44
C LEU A 474 20.51 38.70 -12.58
N ASP A 475 20.86 39.35 -11.47
CA ASP A 475 21.85 38.86 -10.53
C ASP A 475 21.44 37.49 -9.95
N ALA A 476 22.40 36.67 -9.54
CA ALA A 476 22.13 35.35 -8.97
C ALA A 476 21.20 35.40 -7.74
N ARG A 477 21.16 36.56 -7.05
CA ARG A 477 20.26 36.82 -5.93
C ARG A 477 18.80 36.99 -6.34
N GLY A 478 18.48 37.71 -7.41
CA GLY A 478 17.11 37.83 -7.91
C GLY A 478 16.51 36.49 -8.37
N ARG A 479 17.34 35.61 -8.95
CA ARG A 479 16.92 34.26 -9.36
C ARG A 479 16.61 33.34 -8.20
N GLU A 480 17.42 33.35 -7.14
CA GLU A 480 17.15 32.55 -5.94
C GLU A 480 15.95 33.10 -5.14
N ALA A 481 15.75 34.42 -5.12
CA ALA A 481 14.56 35.02 -4.49
C ALA A 481 13.25 34.60 -5.19
N ILE A 482 13.22 34.58 -6.53
CA ILE A 482 12.06 34.12 -7.29
C ILE A 482 11.83 32.61 -7.09
N LYS A 483 12.89 31.79 -7.05
CA LYS A 483 12.77 30.35 -6.76
C LYS A 483 12.22 30.07 -5.37
N LEU A 484 12.65 30.82 -4.36
CA LEU A 484 12.15 30.69 -3.00
C LEU A 484 10.67 31.04 -2.95
N ARG A 485 10.25 32.14 -3.58
CA ARG A 485 8.85 32.55 -3.63
C ARG A 485 7.96 31.56 -4.37
N VAL A 486 8.45 30.93 -5.44
CA VAL A 486 7.71 29.86 -6.13
C VAL A 486 7.51 28.64 -5.23
N ARG A 487 8.48 28.28 -4.38
CA ARG A 487 8.30 27.20 -3.40
C ARG A 487 7.27 27.57 -2.32
N GLU A 488 7.34 28.78 -1.80
CA GLU A 488 6.36 29.28 -0.83
C GLU A 488 4.94 29.27 -1.40
N LEU A 489 4.76 29.75 -2.65
CA LEU A 489 3.46 29.72 -3.33
C LEU A 489 2.96 28.29 -3.60
N GLN A 490 3.86 27.31 -3.81
CA GLN A 490 3.49 25.90 -3.94
C GLN A 490 3.01 25.31 -2.61
N GLU A 491 3.63 25.68 -1.51
CA GLU A 491 3.20 25.28 -0.16
C GLU A 491 1.87 25.94 0.21
N GLU A 492 1.71 27.24 -0.03
CA GLU A 492 0.44 27.96 0.18
C GLU A 492 -0.69 27.42 -0.73
N LEU A 493 -0.36 26.99 -1.95
CA LEU A 493 -1.32 26.38 -2.87
C LEU A 493 -1.77 25.00 -2.38
N ALA A 494 -0.84 24.18 -1.89
CA ALA A 494 -1.16 22.88 -1.29
C ALA A 494 -2.09 23.05 -0.08
N GLU A 495 -1.82 24.03 0.79
CA GLU A 495 -2.72 24.35 1.92
C GLU A 495 -4.11 24.84 1.47
N ALA A 496 -4.16 25.68 0.42
CA ALA A 496 -5.44 26.15 -0.13
C ALA A 496 -6.26 25.01 -0.77
N GLU A 497 -5.60 24.06 -1.42
CA GLU A 497 -6.21 22.85 -1.99
C GLU A 497 -6.67 21.87 -0.90
N ASP A 498 -5.87 21.69 0.16
CA ASP A 498 -6.22 20.88 1.33
C ASP A 498 -7.44 21.43 2.09
N MET A 499 -7.60 22.76 2.12
CA MET A 499 -8.78 23.43 2.66
C MET A 499 -9.95 23.56 1.66
N ASN A 500 -9.77 23.10 0.43
CA ASN A 500 -10.76 23.17 -0.67
C ASN A 500 -11.19 24.61 -1.01
N ASP A 501 -10.31 25.59 -0.80
CA ASP A 501 -10.52 27.01 -1.11
C ASP A 501 -10.09 27.30 -2.56
N ILE A 502 -11.01 26.98 -3.48
CA ILE A 502 -10.77 27.01 -4.93
C ILE A 502 -10.36 28.41 -5.41
N GLY A 503 -10.97 29.47 -4.86
CA GLY A 503 -10.68 30.84 -5.29
C GLY A 503 -9.28 31.31 -4.88
N ARG A 504 -8.84 30.92 -3.68
CA ARG A 504 -7.48 31.19 -3.22
C ARG A 504 -6.43 30.37 -3.98
N ALA A 505 -6.72 29.11 -4.27
CA ALA A 505 -5.85 28.24 -5.07
C ALA A 505 -5.64 28.79 -6.50
N GLU A 506 -6.69 29.31 -7.14
CA GLU A 506 -6.58 29.92 -8.47
C GLU A 506 -5.71 31.19 -8.46
N GLN A 507 -5.86 32.06 -7.46
CA GLN A 507 -5.04 33.28 -7.32
C GLN A 507 -3.56 32.97 -7.08
N LEU A 508 -3.25 31.96 -6.27
CA LEU A 508 -1.87 31.52 -6.00
C LEU A 508 -1.21 30.91 -7.24
N ARG A 509 -1.97 30.16 -8.04
CA ARG A 509 -1.52 29.65 -9.34
C ARG A 509 -1.20 30.78 -10.33
N ASP A 510 -2.08 31.78 -10.42
CA ASP A 510 -1.87 32.96 -11.28
C ASP A 510 -0.68 33.83 -10.85
N GLU A 511 -0.38 33.91 -9.55
CA GLU A 511 0.81 34.59 -9.04
C GLU A 511 2.10 33.81 -9.37
N MET A 512 2.06 32.49 -9.19
CA MET A 512 3.19 31.61 -9.53
C MET A 512 3.50 31.67 -11.03
N ASP A 513 2.50 31.66 -11.89
CA ASP A 513 2.66 31.76 -13.34
C ASP A 513 3.33 33.08 -13.76
N ARG A 514 2.95 34.20 -13.12
CA ARG A 514 3.57 35.52 -13.36
C ARG A 514 5.04 35.57 -12.94
N LEU A 515 5.41 34.92 -11.83
CA LEU A 515 6.80 34.84 -11.38
C LEU A 515 7.66 33.97 -12.31
N ILE A 516 7.10 32.88 -12.82
CA ILE A 516 7.74 32.01 -13.81
C ILE A 516 7.94 32.74 -15.14
N GLU A 517 6.98 33.57 -15.56
CA GLU A 517 7.09 34.43 -16.74
C GLU A 517 8.21 35.48 -16.57
N SER A 518 8.32 36.12 -15.40
CA SER A 518 9.40 37.05 -15.08
C SER A 518 10.79 36.37 -15.12
N LEU A 519 10.90 35.14 -14.61
CA LEU A 519 12.14 34.36 -14.64
C LEU A 519 12.54 33.98 -16.07
N SER A 520 11.55 33.71 -16.93
CA SER A 520 11.75 33.37 -18.33
C SER A 520 12.21 34.58 -19.16
N ASN A 521 11.64 35.77 -18.91
CA ASN A 521 12.06 37.02 -19.54
C ASN A 521 13.49 37.45 -19.15
N ALA A 522 13.88 37.20 -17.89
CA ALA A 522 15.22 37.47 -17.35
C ALA A 522 16.36 36.67 -18.00
N LEU A 523 16.03 35.55 -18.65
CA LEU A 523 16.97 34.63 -19.29
C LEU A 523 17.16 34.91 -20.80
N GLY A 524 16.65 36.03 -21.32
CA GLY A 524 17.00 36.54 -22.65
C GLY A 524 16.36 35.81 -23.83
N LEU A 525 15.28 35.06 -23.63
CA LEU A 525 14.61 34.28 -24.68
C LEU A 525 13.53 35.11 -25.40
N GLY A 526 13.95 36.15 -26.13
CA GLY A 526 13.07 36.97 -26.96
C GLY A 526 12.98 36.45 -28.40
N GLY A 527 11.81 35.96 -28.84
CA GLY A 527 11.61 35.62 -30.26
C GLY A 527 10.36 34.81 -30.64
N ARG A 528 9.18 35.40 -30.44
CA ARG A 528 7.86 35.13 -31.09
C ARG A 528 7.16 33.75 -30.92
N ASP A 529 6.04 33.85 -30.21
CA ASP A 529 4.69 33.37 -30.55
C ASP A 529 4.51 31.87 -30.86
N ARG A 530 4.53 31.10 -29.76
CA ARG A 530 3.62 30.00 -29.45
C ARG A 530 3.81 29.63 -27.97
N ARG A 531 2.70 29.46 -27.22
CA ARG A 531 2.66 29.18 -25.76
C ARG A 531 3.83 28.28 -25.31
N LEU A 532 4.79 28.82 -24.58
CA LEU A 532 6.02 28.13 -24.14
C LEU A 532 5.73 26.93 -23.22
N GLY A 533 4.62 26.97 -22.48
CA GLY A 533 4.09 25.82 -21.72
C GLY A 533 3.87 24.58 -22.58
N ASP A 534 3.36 24.75 -23.82
CA ASP A 534 3.18 23.63 -24.74
C ASP A 534 4.52 23.06 -25.23
N LEU A 535 5.58 23.86 -25.30
CA LEU A 535 6.90 23.41 -25.76
C LEU A 535 7.63 22.62 -24.67
N ALA A 536 7.62 23.11 -23.43
CA ALA A 536 8.18 22.39 -22.28
C ALA A 536 7.41 21.09 -22.02
N GLU A 537 6.09 21.11 -22.15
CA GLU A 537 5.24 19.92 -21.95
C GLU A 537 5.41 18.89 -23.09
N ARG A 538 5.56 19.34 -24.33
CA ARG A 538 5.93 18.47 -25.46
C ARG A 538 7.34 17.91 -25.31
N ALA A 539 8.30 18.72 -24.86
CA ALA A 539 9.67 18.28 -24.60
C ALA A 539 9.72 17.25 -23.46
N ARG A 540 9.01 17.50 -22.35
CA ARG A 540 8.84 16.58 -21.22
C ARG A 540 8.27 15.24 -21.68
N SER A 541 7.17 15.27 -22.42
CA SER A 541 6.50 14.08 -22.93
C SER A 541 7.40 13.31 -23.92
N ALA A 542 8.11 14.01 -24.81
CA ALA A 542 9.02 13.42 -25.77
C ALA A 542 10.28 12.81 -25.11
N VAL A 543 10.88 13.49 -24.13
CA VAL A 543 12.04 12.97 -23.36
C VAL A 543 11.62 11.75 -22.53
N THR A 544 10.49 11.84 -21.82
CA THR A 544 9.94 10.75 -21.02
C THR A 544 9.69 9.51 -21.88
N TRP A 545 9.05 9.69 -23.04
CA TRP A 545 8.79 8.59 -23.96
C TRP A 545 10.08 7.99 -24.52
N ARG A 546 11.06 8.82 -24.94
CA ARG A 546 12.34 8.35 -25.49
C ARG A 546 13.14 7.54 -24.48
N ILE A 547 13.26 8.03 -23.25
CA ILE A 547 13.96 7.35 -22.15
C ILE A 547 13.27 6.01 -21.85
N ARG A 548 11.95 6.00 -21.63
CA ARG A 548 11.20 4.75 -21.36
C ARG A 548 11.23 3.77 -22.54
N HIS A 549 11.27 4.27 -23.77
CA HIS A 549 11.42 3.43 -24.96
C HIS A 549 12.82 2.79 -25.02
N ALA A 550 13.88 3.55 -24.74
CA ALA A 550 15.24 3.03 -24.67
C ALA A 550 15.38 1.99 -23.56
N ILE A 551 14.85 2.25 -22.36
CA ILE A 551 14.88 1.30 -21.24
C ILE A 551 14.18 -0.02 -21.61
N ARG A 552 12.99 0.02 -22.24
CA ARG A 552 12.31 -1.21 -22.70
C ARG A 552 13.09 -1.97 -23.77
N ARG A 553 13.84 -1.27 -24.64
CA ARG A 553 14.72 -1.91 -25.63
C ARG A 553 15.92 -2.56 -24.97
N ILE A 554 16.51 -1.90 -23.98
CA ILE A 554 17.57 -2.45 -23.13
C ILE A 554 17.05 -3.69 -22.41
N GLU A 555 15.89 -3.63 -21.77
CA GLU A 555 15.31 -4.74 -21.01
C GLU A 555 15.13 -6.02 -21.85
N LYS A 556 14.70 -5.90 -23.11
CA LYS A 556 14.60 -7.05 -24.02
C LYS A 556 15.95 -7.74 -24.30
N ALA A 557 17.04 -6.99 -24.33
CA ALA A 557 18.39 -7.51 -24.62
C ALA A 557 19.19 -7.86 -23.35
N HIS A 558 18.97 -7.09 -22.28
CA HIS A 558 19.61 -7.14 -20.97
C HIS A 558 18.56 -6.87 -19.87
N PRO A 559 17.80 -7.91 -19.44
CA PRO A 559 16.70 -7.76 -18.50
C PRO A 559 17.10 -7.14 -17.17
N THR A 560 18.26 -7.52 -16.64
CA THR A 560 18.79 -7.02 -15.36
C THR A 560 19.08 -5.52 -15.43
N LEU A 561 19.74 -5.06 -16.50
CA LEU A 561 20.00 -3.64 -16.70
C LEU A 561 18.72 -2.85 -16.98
N GLY A 562 17.79 -3.42 -17.75
CA GLY A 562 16.50 -2.78 -18.03
C GLY A 562 15.69 -2.54 -16.75
N ARG A 563 15.67 -3.52 -15.84
CA ARG A 563 15.02 -3.40 -14.53
C ARG A 563 15.70 -2.35 -13.65
N HIS A 564 17.03 -2.39 -13.58
CA HIS A 564 17.82 -1.39 -12.86
C HIS A 564 17.51 0.04 -13.31
N LEU A 565 17.57 0.30 -14.62
CA LEU A 565 17.29 1.64 -15.18
C LEU A 565 15.84 2.06 -15.00
N SER A 566 14.88 1.12 -15.06
CA SER A 566 13.46 1.41 -14.81
C SER A 566 13.20 1.90 -13.39
N ASN A 567 13.92 1.33 -12.41
CA ASN A 567 13.76 1.68 -10.99
C ASN A 567 14.50 2.98 -10.62
N SER A 568 15.61 3.26 -11.30
CA SER A 568 16.54 4.33 -10.94
C SER A 568 16.38 5.61 -11.77
N VAL A 569 15.76 5.56 -12.95
CA VAL A 569 15.57 6.76 -13.80
C VAL A 569 14.21 7.40 -13.54
N ARG A 570 14.21 8.63 -13.01
CA ARG A 570 13.01 9.45 -12.83
C ARG A 570 12.85 10.39 -14.02
N THR A 571 11.63 10.47 -14.55
CA THR A 571 11.28 11.28 -15.73
C THR A 571 10.19 12.27 -15.36
N GLY A 572 10.37 13.53 -15.77
CA GLY A 572 9.52 14.66 -15.43
C GLY A 572 9.99 15.91 -16.17
N LEU A 573 9.56 17.09 -15.74
CA LEU A 573 10.09 18.37 -16.26
C LEU A 573 11.62 18.43 -16.08
N PHE A 574 12.09 17.84 -14.98
CA PHE A 574 13.47 17.44 -14.76
C PHE A 574 13.58 15.91 -14.75
N SER A 575 14.57 15.38 -15.45
CA SER A 575 14.88 13.95 -15.46
C SER A 575 16.21 13.70 -14.74
N CYS A 576 16.29 12.63 -13.96
CA CYS A 576 17.49 12.29 -13.20
C CYS A 576 17.65 10.77 -13.06
N TYR A 577 18.90 10.34 -12.83
CA TYR A 577 19.22 8.95 -12.48
C TYR A 577 19.63 8.89 -11.01
N ARG A 578 18.82 8.23 -10.18
CA ARG A 578 19.01 8.03 -8.75
C ARG A 578 18.81 6.55 -8.41
N PRO A 579 19.89 5.73 -8.47
CA PRO A 579 19.80 4.32 -8.13
C PRO A 579 19.80 4.12 -6.61
N GLU A 580 19.10 3.08 -6.15
CA GLU A 580 19.05 2.68 -4.74
C GLU A 580 20.40 2.13 -4.25
N ARG A 581 21.21 1.57 -5.16
CA ARG A 581 22.60 1.16 -4.94
C ARG A 581 23.54 2.01 -5.78
N ARG A 582 24.70 2.42 -5.25
CA ARG A 582 25.69 3.20 -6.01
C ARG A 582 26.27 2.36 -7.16
N VAL A 583 26.09 2.84 -8.39
CA VAL A 583 26.67 2.27 -9.62
C VAL A 583 27.61 3.29 -10.23
N THR A 584 28.85 2.88 -10.53
CA THR A 584 29.83 3.75 -11.18
C THR A 584 29.78 3.51 -12.69
N TRP A 585 29.35 4.53 -13.44
CA TRP A 585 29.25 4.46 -14.88
C TRP A 585 30.49 5.02 -15.57
N ARG A 586 31.05 4.25 -16.52
CA ARG A 586 32.03 4.74 -17.50
C ARG A 586 31.33 4.99 -18.82
N ILE A 587 31.16 6.27 -19.16
CA ILE A 587 30.53 6.70 -20.40
C ILE A 587 31.62 7.14 -21.38
N ALA A 588 31.65 6.54 -22.57
CA ALA A 588 32.60 6.90 -23.63
C ALA A 588 31.86 7.17 -24.94
N ASP A 589 32.21 8.26 -25.61
CA ASP A 589 31.77 8.53 -26.98
C ASP A 589 32.97 8.31 -27.92
N GLY A 590 32.84 7.39 -28.88
CA GLY A 590 33.92 6.97 -29.79
C GLY A 590 34.49 8.07 -30.70
N ARG A 591 34.11 9.33 -30.49
CA ARG A 591 34.66 10.50 -31.18
C ARG A 591 35.87 11.14 -30.48
N SER A 592 36.21 10.76 -29.25
CA SER A 592 37.27 11.44 -28.46
C SER A 592 38.62 10.71 -28.38
N ALA A 593 38.86 9.65 -29.16
CA ALA A 593 40.12 8.88 -29.12
C ALA A 593 41.11 9.21 -30.27
N ALA A 594 41.00 10.38 -30.91
CA ALA A 594 41.84 10.77 -32.05
C ALA A 594 42.63 12.08 -31.87
N ALA A 595 42.80 12.57 -30.63
CA ALA A 595 43.64 13.73 -30.34
C ALA A 595 44.49 13.46 -29.09
N GLY A 596 45.64 12.81 -29.29
CA GLY A 596 46.55 12.40 -28.23
C GLY A 596 47.60 11.43 -28.74
N GLY A 597 48.30 11.82 -29.81
CA GLY A 597 49.48 11.18 -30.37
C GLY A 597 50.43 12.26 -30.85
#